data_AF-A0A8J2VRF4-F1
#
_entry.id   AF-A0A8J2VRF4-F1
#
_cell.length_a   1.000
_cell.length_b   1.000
_cell.length_c   1.000
_cell.angle_alpha   90.00
_cell.angle_beta   90.00
_cell.angle_gamma   90.00
#
_symmetry.space_group_name_H-M   'P 1'
#
loop_
_entity.id
_entity.type
_entity.pdbx_description
1 polymer ?
#
loop_
_entity_poly.entity_id
_entity_poly.type
_entity_poly.pdbx_seq_one_letter_code
_entity_poly.pdbx_strand_id
1 'polypeptide(L)'
;MRSFAIGIGIMLFSAGAAAAQASQTCVQLERQLASLDQNSVSPQQIRRAEENVARQRYELDRTIAYSRSLGCGRTFLFGPAPSPECRGIDARIDQQRNNLDQLMVQAQRARAGDPNRDVRRNQILAALGQNQCGPQYANAPQQPRRGGIFGLLFGGGAQEEIIEPTVPYSDDSRPNNDSFRTVCVRMCDGFFYPISYSTTPSNFARDAAICQQTCPGTQADLFTYPNPGGDMHQAANMNAESYTNLENAFRYQKEFVKDCSCKPAGQTWAQALSNGQDPTIREGDIVIDEDRAREMSAPKKPDQPQQSQP
;
A
#
# COMPACT_ATOMS: atom_id res chain seq x y z
N MET A 1 -60.43 48.70 -52.47
CA MET A 1 -61.07 47.92 -51.39
C MET A 1 -60.76 46.45 -51.58
N ARG A 2 -60.55 45.74 -50.46
CA ARG A 2 -60.46 44.27 -50.27
C ARG A 2 -59.06 43.65 -50.23
N SER A 3 -58.50 43.75 -49.03
CA SER A 3 -57.61 42.83 -48.32
C SER A 3 -58.09 41.37 -48.38
N PHE A 4 -57.17 40.39 -48.32
CA PHE A 4 -57.21 39.12 -47.55
C PHE A 4 -55.83 38.44 -47.77
N ALA A 5 -54.90 38.49 -46.83
CA ALA A 5 -54.73 37.65 -45.64
C ALA A 5 -53.63 36.59 -45.86
N ILE A 6 -52.43 36.95 -45.41
CA ILE A 6 -51.25 36.10 -45.29
C ILE A 6 -51.46 35.17 -44.09
N GLY A 7 -51.58 33.86 -44.33
CA GLY A 7 -51.54 32.84 -43.29
C GLY A 7 -50.11 32.36 -43.04
N ILE A 8 -49.37 33.03 -42.16
CA ILE A 8 -48.12 32.51 -41.60
C ILE A 8 -48.49 31.61 -40.42
N GLY A 9 -48.37 30.30 -40.61
CA GLY A 9 -48.49 29.32 -39.54
C GLY A 9 -47.36 29.50 -38.53
N ILE A 10 -47.71 29.90 -37.31
CA ILE A 10 -46.82 29.99 -36.16
C ILE A 10 -46.50 28.56 -35.70
N MET A 11 -45.30 28.05 -36.03
CA MET A 11 -44.65 26.98 -35.25
C MET A 11 -43.74 27.62 -34.20
N LEU A 12 -44.28 27.89 -33.02
CA LEU A 12 -43.49 28.31 -31.84
C LEU A 12 -43.92 27.47 -30.64
N PHE A 13 -43.46 26.21 -30.57
CA PHE A 13 -43.53 25.40 -29.36
C PHE A 13 -42.37 24.40 -29.32
N SER A 14 -41.25 24.77 -28.70
CA SER A 14 -40.28 23.81 -28.11
C SER A 14 -39.06 24.46 -27.41
N ALA A 15 -39.19 25.61 -26.74
CA ALA A 15 -38.10 26.12 -25.88
C ALA A 15 -38.17 25.62 -24.41
N GLY A 16 -39.33 25.13 -23.96
CA GLY A 16 -39.55 24.74 -22.56
C GLY A 16 -39.12 23.32 -22.17
N ALA A 17 -39.00 22.40 -23.15
CA ALA A 17 -38.67 21.00 -22.86
C ALA A 17 -37.20 20.80 -22.44
N ALA A 18 -36.27 21.58 -23.01
CA ALA A 18 -34.84 21.44 -22.74
C ALA A 18 -34.45 21.85 -21.30
N ALA A 19 -35.04 22.94 -20.77
CA ALA A 19 -34.78 23.39 -19.40
C ALA A 19 -35.39 22.46 -18.34
N ALA A 20 -36.55 21.84 -18.63
CA ALA A 20 -37.18 20.86 -17.75
C ALA A 20 -36.46 19.51 -17.75
N GLN A 21 -35.81 19.14 -18.84
CA GLN A 21 -35.00 17.92 -18.94
C GLN A 21 -33.67 18.06 -18.18
N ALA A 22 -33.00 19.21 -18.29
CA ALA A 22 -31.75 19.47 -17.56
C ALA A 22 -31.91 19.38 -16.03
N SER A 23 -33.02 19.90 -15.48
CA SER A 23 -33.28 19.84 -14.04
C SER A 23 -33.49 18.41 -13.52
N GLN A 24 -34.15 17.54 -14.29
CA GLN A 24 -34.34 16.13 -13.92
C GLN A 24 -33.02 15.34 -13.95
N THR A 25 -32.16 15.61 -14.94
CA THR A 25 -30.83 14.99 -15.04
C THR A 25 -29.94 15.35 -13.85
N CYS A 26 -29.96 16.62 -13.42
CA CYS A 26 -29.20 17.07 -12.26
C CYS A 26 -29.64 16.37 -10.97
N VAL A 27 -30.95 16.32 -10.71
CA VAL A 27 -31.49 15.64 -9.52
C VAL A 27 -31.19 14.13 -9.53
N GLN A 28 -31.08 13.50 -10.71
CA GLN A 28 -30.68 12.11 -10.82
C GLN A 28 -29.19 11.90 -10.50
N LEU A 29 -28.31 12.72 -11.08
CA LEU A 29 -26.86 12.65 -10.86
C LEU A 29 -26.49 12.97 -9.40
N GLU A 30 -27.15 13.94 -8.78
CA GLU A 30 -26.97 14.26 -7.35
C GLU A 30 -27.38 13.08 -6.46
N ARG A 31 -28.50 12.40 -6.77
CA ARG A 31 -28.90 11.17 -6.06
C ARG A 31 -27.88 10.05 -6.22
N GLN A 32 -27.26 9.91 -7.39
CA GLN A 32 -26.19 8.94 -7.62
C GLN A 32 -24.94 9.28 -6.80
N LEU A 33 -24.53 10.55 -6.76
CA LEU A 33 -23.39 10.99 -5.95
C LEU A 33 -23.63 10.77 -4.45
N ALA A 34 -24.82 11.14 -3.96
CA ALA A 34 -25.20 10.97 -2.56
C ALA A 34 -25.22 9.49 -2.13
N SER A 35 -25.68 8.58 -3.01
CA SER A 35 -25.66 7.15 -2.71
C SER A 35 -24.25 6.55 -2.68
N LEU A 36 -23.34 6.99 -3.55
CA LEU A 36 -21.92 6.61 -3.51
C LEU A 36 -21.19 7.13 -2.27
N ASP A 37 -21.63 8.26 -1.71
CA ASP A 37 -21.05 8.85 -0.50
C ASP A 37 -21.54 8.19 0.78
N GLN A 38 -22.82 7.83 0.84
CA GLN A 38 -23.38 7.07 1.96
C GLN A 38 -22.78 5.67 2.09
N ASN A 39 -22.39 5.05 0.97
CA ASN A 39 -21.72 3.74 0.95
C ASN A 39 -20.21 3.81 1.23
N SER A 40 -19.70 4.96 1.69
CA SER A 40 -18.32 5.08 2.15
C SER A 40 -18.10 4.27 3.42
N VAL A 41 -17.06 3.43 3.43
CA VAL A 41 -16.67 2.72 4.64
C VAL A 41 -16.13 3.75 5.62
N SER A 42 -16.77 3.87 6.79
CA SER A 42 -16.33 4.86 7.77
C SER A 42 -15.05 4.39 8.48
N PRO A 43 -14.14 5.30 8.89
CA PRO A 43 -12.96 4.93 9.68
C PRO A 43 -13.29 4.19 10.97
N GLN A 44 -14.49 4.43 11.54
CA GLN A 44 -15.00 3.69 12.69
C GLN A 44 -15.34 2.23 12.36
N GLN A 45 -15.88 1.95 11.17
CA GLN A 45 -16.15 0.58 10.71
C GLN A 45 -14.86 -0.21 10.49
N ILE A 46 -13.81 0.42 9.95
CA ILE A 46 -12.50 -0.21 9.79
C ILE A 46 -11.92 -0.62 11.14
N ARG A 47 -11.91 0.30 12.13
CA ARG A 47 -11.43 -0.02 13.49
C ARG A 47 -12.21 -1.15 14.14
N ARG A 48 -13.54 -1.14 14.03
CA ARG A 48 -14.39 -2.23 14.56
C ARG A 48 -14.09 -3.57 13.88
N ALA A 49 -13.87 -3.58 12.57
CA ALA A 49 -13.51 -4.80 11.84
C ALA A 49 -12.16 -5.36 12.30
N GLU A 50 -11.17 -4.50 12.52
CA GLU A 50 -9.85 -4.88 13.03
C GLU A 50 -9.92 -5.42 14.47
N GLU A 51 -10.69 -4.77 15.35
CA GLU A 51 -10.92 -5.23 16.72
C GLU A 51 -11.56 -6.63 16.74
N ASN A 52 -12.51 -6.90 15.84
CA ASN A 52 -13.14 -8.22 15.73
C ASN A 52 -12.14 -9.31 15.31
N VAL A 53 -11.23 -9.00 14.37
CA VAL A 53 -10.15 -9.91 13.97
C VAL A 53 -9.22 -10.19 15.16
N ALA A 54 -8.82 -9.15 15.89
CA ALA A 54 -7.93 -9.29 17.05
C ALA A 54 -8.54 -10.16 18.15
N ARG A 55 -9.82 -9.95 18.48
CA ARG A 55 -10.56 -10.77 19.46
C ARG A 55 -10.66 -12.23 19.02
N GLN A 56 -10.98 -12.48 17.76
CA GLN A 56 -11.11 -13.85 17.25
C GLN A 56 -9.78 -14.61 17.28
N ARG A 57 -8.66 -13.93 16.98
CA ARG A 57 -7.31 -14.53 17.08
C ARG A 57 -7.00 -14.96 18.50
N TYR A 58 -7.28 -14.11 19.48
CA TYR A 58 -7.05 -14.43 20.89
C TYR A 58 -7.82 -15.68 21.35
N GLU A 59 -9.09 -15.82 20.96
CA GLU A 59 -9.90 -17.00 21.28
C GLU A 59 -9.38 -18.28 20.61
N LEU A 60 -8.91 -18.17 19.36
CA LEU A 60 -8.29 -19.28 18.64
C LEU A 60 -7.00 -19.72 19.34
N ASP A 61 -6.11 -18.79 19.70
CA ASP A 61 -4.84 -19.08 20.36
C ASP A 61 -5.05 -19.75 21.72
N ARG A 62 -6.04 -19.27 22.49
CA ARG A 62 -6.44 -19.87 23.75
C ARG A 62 -6.94 -21.31 23.57
N THR A 63 -7.74 -21.56 22.53
CA THR A 63 -8.29 -22.89 22.24
C THR A 63 -7.19 -23.85 21.76
N ILE A 64 -6.25 -23.37 20.96
CA ILE A 64 -5.07 -24.14 20.53
C ILE A 64 -4.18 -24.49 21.72
N ALA A 65 -3.92 -23.54 22.62
CA ALA A 65 -3.13 -23.79 23.82
C ALA A 65 -3.80 -24.84 24.73
N TYR A 66 -5.13 -24.76 24.91
CA TYR A 66 -5.91 -25.75 25.63
C TYR A 66 -5.83 -27.14 24.97
N SER A 67 -6.02 -27.23 23.65
CA SER A 67 -5.87 -28.47 22.88
C SER A 67 -4.50 -29.12 23.08
N ARG A 68 -3.42 -28.33 22.99
CA ARG A 68 -2.05 -28.80 23.20
C ARG A 68 -1.80 -29.29 24.64
N SER A 69 -2.41 -28.64 25.63
CA SER A 69 -2.29 -29.05 27.04
C SER A 69 -2.90 -30.45 27.31
N LEU A 70 -3.90 -30.84 26.52
CA LEU A 70 -4.52 -32.16 26.56
C LEU A 70 -3.78 -33.20 25.70
N GLY A 71 -2.68 -32.81 25.04
CA GLY A 71 -1.91 -33.69 24.15
C GLY A 71 -2.52 -33.87 22.76
N CYS A 72 -3.56 -33.12 22.41
CA CYS A 72 -4.15 -33.13 21.07
C CYS A 72 -3.20 -32.46 20.06
N GLY A 73 -3.11 -33.01 18.85
CA GLY A 73 -2.22 -32.51 17.79
C GLY A 73 -0.84 -33.19 17.69
N ARG A 74 -0.52 -34.16 18.55
CA ARG A 74 0.60 -35.08 18.32
C ARG A 74 0.21 -36.19 17.35
N THR A 75 0.23 -35.88 16.06
CA THR A 75 0.15 -36.91 15.02
C THR A 75 1.49 -37.61 14.93
N PHE A 76 1.60 -38.80 15.53
CA PHE A 76 2.75 -39.67 15.31
C PHE A 76 2.55 -40.42 13.98
N LEU A 77 3.58 -40.42 13.13
CA LEU A 77 3.58 -41.08 11.80
C LEU A 77 3.24 -42.59 11.87
N PHE A 78 3.30 -43.21 13.06
CA PHE A 78 2.91 -44.60 13.34
C PHE A 78 2.14 -44.76 14.68
N GLY A 79 1.46 -43.71 15.17
CA GLY A 79 0.75 -43.75 16.46
C GLY A 79 -0.74 -44.09 16.36
N PRO A 80 -1.37 -44.44 17.50
CA PRO A 80 -2.81 -44.65 17.56
C PRO A 80 -3.58 -43.38 17.20
N ALA A 81 -4.77 -43.55 16.61
CA ALA A 81 -5.64 -42.44 16.23
C ALA A 81 -5.94 -41.53 17.43
N PRO A 82 -6.03 -40.20 17.22
CA PRO A 82 -6.33 -39.26 18.30
C PRO A 82 -7.65 -39.61 18.98
N SER A 83 -7.71 -39.37 20.29
CA SER A 83 -8.89 -39.68 21.09
C SER A 83 -10.13 -38.92 20.56
N PRO A 84 -11.36 -39.45 20.74
CA PRO A 84 -12.58 -38.77 20.33
C PRO A 84 -12.74 -37.37 20.94
N GLU A 85 -12.20 -37.14 22.14
CA GLU A 85 -12.16 -35.82 22.78
C GLU A 85 -11.31 -34.82 22.00
N CYS A 86 -10.14 -35.24 21.51
CA CYS A 86 -9.28 -34.40 20.67
C CYS A 86 -9.95 -34.07 19.32
N ARG A 87 -10.63 -35.06 18.69
CA ARG A 87 -11.33 -34.83 17.42
C ARG A 87 -12.40 -33.73 17.53
N GLY A 88 -13.12 -33.67 18.66
CA GLY A 88 -14.13 -32.63 18.89
C GLY A 88 -13.53 -31.24 19.08
N ILE A 89 -12.36 -31.14 19.72
CA ILE A 89 -11.65 -29.87 19.92
C ILE A 89 -11.02 -29.39 18.61
N ASP A 90 -10.40 -30.29 17.85
CA ASP A 90 -9.78 -29.97 16.57
C ASP A 90 -10.81 -29.46 15.56
N ALA A 91 -12.00 -30.08 15.49
CA ALA A 91 -13.11 -29.58 14.66
C ALA A 91 -13.55 -28.15 15.04
N ARG A 92 -13.51 -27.80 16.34
CA ARG A 92 -13.79 -26.43 16.81
C ARG A 92 -12.69 -25.45 16.43
N ILE A 93 -11.43 -25.86 16.52
CA ILE A 93 -10.28 -25.05 16.09
C ILE A 93 -10.39 -24.75 14.60
N ASP A 94 -10.72 -25.74 13.78
CA ASP A 94 -10.88 -25.55 12.34
C ASP A 94 -12.06 -24.63 12.00
N GLN A 95 -13.18 -24.77 12.72
CA GLN A 95 -14.29 -23.80 12.61
C GLN A 95 -13.84 -22.37 12.97
N GLN A 96 -13.08 -22.19 14.05
CA GLN A 96 -12.58 -20.88 14.47
C GLN A 96 -11.59 -20.27 13.47
N ARG A 97 -10.74 -21.09 12.83
CA ARG A 97 -9.83 -20.66 11.75
C ARG A 97 -10.59 -20.16 10.54
N ASN A 98 -11.58 -20.94 10.07
CA ASN A 98 -12.43 -20.54 8.95
C ASN A 98 -13.18 -19.23 9.25
N ASN A 99 -13.65 -19.05 10.48
CA ASN A 99 -14.27 -17.80 10.92
C ASN A 99 -13.27 -16.63 10.89
N LEU A 100 -12.05 -16.85 11.37
CA LEU A 100 -10.99 -15.84 11.33
C LEU A 100 -10.66 -15.43 9.89
N ASP A 101 -10.55 -16.39 8.97
CA ASP A 101 -10.27 -16.11 7.55
C ASP A 101 -11.38 -15.24 6.94
N GLN A 102 -12.64 -15.55 7.24
CA GLN A 102 -13.78 -14.73 6.81
C GLN A 102 -13.70 -13.30 7.35
N LEU A 103 -13.36 -13.13 8.63
CA LEU A 103 -13.19 -11.81 9.25
C LEU A 103 -12.01 -11.04 8.64
N MET A 104 -10.90 -11.72 8.34
CA MET A 104 -9.74 -11.09 7.70
C MET A 104 -10.08 -10.57 6.31
N VAL A 105 -10.79 -11.34 5.49
CA VAL A 105 -11.25 -10.90 4.16
C VAL A 105 -12.18 -9.69 4.27
N GLN A 106 -13.08 -9.67 5.27
CA GLN A 106 -13.97 -8.53 5.50
C GLN A 106 -13.20 -7.27 5.92
N ALA A 107 -12.23 -7.40 6.84
CA ALA A 107 -11.39 -6.29 7.26
C ALA A 107 -10.53 -5.74 6.10
N GLN A 108 -9.99 -6.62 5.25
CA GLN A 108 -9.28 -6.22 4.04
C GLN A 108 -10.19 -5.47 3.07
N ARG A 109 -11.42 -5.94 2.83
CA ARG A 109 -12.39 -5.23 1.98
C ARG A 109 -12.81 -3.88 2.57
N ALA A 110 -12.96 -3.80 3.89
CA ALA A 110 -13.26 -2.54 4.57
C ALA A 110 -12.11 -1.52 4.44
N ARG A 111 -10.85 -1.97 4.49
CA ARG A 111 -9.65 -1.14 4.27
C ARG A 111 -9.47 -0.75 2.81
N ALA A 112 -9.65 -1.70 1.89
CA ALA A 112 -9.46 -1.48 0.46
C ALA A 112 -10.55 -0.58 -0.15
N GLY A 113 -11.73 -0.55 0.46
CA GLY A 113 -12.88 0.18 -0.09
C GLY A 113 -13.31 -0.38 -1.46
N ASP A 114 -14.13 0.38 -2.16
CA ASP A 114 -14.45 0.07 -3.55
C ASP A 114 -13.48 0.80 -4.48
N PRO A 115 -12.60 0.09 -5.22
CA PRO A 115 -11.54 0.69 -6.03
C PRO A 115 -12.09 1.55 -7.18
N ASN A 116 -13.34 1.35 -7.58
CA ASN A 116 -13.99 2.14 -8.63
C ASN A 116 -14.85 3.28 -8.06
N ARG A 117 -14.90 3.46 -6.73
CA ARG A 117 -15.70 4.53 -6.11
C ARG A 117 -15.22 5.91 -6.55
N ASP A 118 -13.92 6.17 -6.44
CA ASP A 118 -13.37 7.49 -6.78
C ASP A 118 -13.50 7.78 -8.27
N VAL A 119 -13.32 6.75 -9.11
CA VAL A 119 -13.55 6.84 -10.56
C VAL A 119 -15.01 7.19 -10.86
N ARG A 120 -15.99 6.49 -10.27
CA ARG A 120 -17.43 6.78 -10.47
C ARG A 120 -17.85 8.11 -9.87
N ARG A 121 -17.31 8.49 -8.71
CA ARG A 121 -17.51 9.81 -8.09
C ARG A 121 -17.07 10.90 -9.05
N ASN A 122 -15.86 10.79 -9.61
CA ASN A 122 -15.32 11.76 -10.56
C ASN A 122 -16.11 11.79 -11.87
N GLN A 123 -16.58 10.64 -12.35
CA GLN A 123 -17.48 10.57 -13.53
C GLN A 123 -18.80 11.32 -13.29
N ILE A 124 -19.42 11.14 -12.12
CA ILE A 124 -20.68 11.82 -11.78
C ILE A 124 -20.45 13.33 -11.57
N LEU A 125 -19.36 13.72 -10.90
CA LEU A 125 -18.97 15.13 -10.77
C LEU A 125 -18.74 15.79 -12.13
N ALA A 126 -18.05 15.12 -13.05
CA ALA A 126 -17.86 15.60 -14.41
C ALA A 126 -19.19 15.73 -15.17
N ALA A 127 -20.12 14.77 -15.02
CA ALA A 127 -21.44 14.85 -15.61
C ALA A 127 -22.29 15.99 -15.03
N LEU A 128 -22.21 16.23 -13.72
CA LEU A 128 -22.87 17.36 -13.04
C LEU A 128 -22.35 18.70 -13.55
N GLY A 129 -21.03 18.83 -13.74
CA GLY A 129 -20.39 20.02 -14.32
C GLY A 129 -20.81 20.25 -15.78
N GLN A 130 -20.84 19.19 -16.59
CA GLN A 130 -21.25 19.27 -18.01
C GLN A 130 -22.72 19.70 -18.17
N ASN A 131 -23.60 19.24 -17.26
CA ASN A 131 -25.02 19.60 -17.27
C ASN A 131 -25.32 20.90 -16.50
N GLN A 132 -24.28 21.60 -16.01
CA GLN A 132 -24.40 22.89 -15.32
C GLN A 132 -25.37 22.83 -14.13
N CYS A 133 -25.30 21.74 -13.36
CA CYS A 133 -26.23 21.46 -12.25
C CYS A 133 -26.07 22.37 -11.02
N GLY A 134 -25.28 23.43 -11.13
CA GLY A 134 -25.06 24.43 -10.08
C GLY A 134 -23.63 24.98 -10.07
N PRO A 135 -23.41 26.15 -9.46
CA PRO A 135 -22.08 26.76 -9.37
C PRO A 135 -21.08 25.89 -8.60
N GLN A 136 -21.53 25.04 -7.69
CA GLN A 136 -20.71 24.10 -6.94
C GLN A 136 -20.02 23.04 -7.82
N TYR A 137 -20.55 22.77 -9.03
CA TYR A 137 -19.98 21.81 -9.98
C TYR A 137 -19.22 22.49 -11.12
N ALA A 138 -19.14 23.82 -11.13
CA ALA A 138 -18.48 24.59 -12.19
C ALA A 138 -16.98 24.27 -12.30
N ASN A 139 -16.36 23.89 -11.19
CA ASN A 139 -14.95 23.50 -11.11
C ASN A 139 -14.75 21.97 -11.15
N ALA A 140 -15.78 21.20 -11.51
CA ALA A 140 -15.63 19.74 -11.61
C ALA A 140 -14.56 19.39 -12.66
N PRO A 141 -13.71 18.38 -12.39
CA PRO A 141 -12.65 18.00 -13.31
C PRO A 141 -13.26 17.66 -14.66
N GLN A 142 -12.98 18.49 -15.67
CA GLN A 142 -13.36 18.20 -17.03
C GLN A 142 -12.55 16.97 -17.45
N GLN A 143 -13.23 15.87 -17.76
CA GLN A 143 -12.56 14.71 -18.35
C GLN A 143 -11.79 15.21 -19.58
N PRO A 144 -10.45 15.04 -19.63
CA PRO A 144 -9.73 15.36 -20.84
C PRO A 144 -10.36 14.52 -21.95
N ARG A 145 -10.93 15.18 -22.95
CA ARG A 145 -11.44 14.50 -24.13
C ARG A 145 -10.27 13.67 -24.65
N ARG A 146 -10.42 12.35 -24.59
CA ARG A 146 -9.41 11.35 -24.95
C ARG A 146 -8.70 11.77 -26.24
N GLY A 147 -7.56 12.44 -26.12
CA GLY A 147 -6.51 12.44 -27.11
C GLY A 147 -5.92 11.04 -27.02
N GLY A 148 -6.26 10.20 -28.00
CA GLY A 148 -5.85 8.81 -28.03
C GLY A 148 -4.32 8.64 -28.02
N ILE A 149 -3.92 7.40 -27.82
CA ILE A 149 -2.58 6.77 -27.94
C ILE A 149 -1.55 7.42 -28.89
N PHE A 150 -1.96 8.21 -29.89
CA PHE A 150 -1.05 8.98 -30.76
C PHE A 150 -0.25 10.06 -30.01
N GLY A 151 -0.76 10.62 -28.92
CA GLY A 151 -0.05 11.64 -28.12
C GLY A 151 1.08 11.09 -27.24
N LEU A 152 1.08 9.78 -26.96
CA LEU A 152 2.20 9.09 -26.28
C LEU A 152 3.21 8.49 -27.28
N LEU A 153 2.86 8.42 -28.58
CA LEU A 153 3.70 7.83 -29.62
C LEU A 153 4.46 8.87 -30.47
N PHE A 154 3.99 10.12 -30.52
CA PHE A 154 4.65 11.19 -31.27
C PHE A 154 4.82 12.42 -30.36
N GLY A 155 5.92 12.45 -29.61
CA GLY A 155 6.34 13.60 -28.83
C GLY A 155 6.57 14.81 -29.72
N GLY A 156 5.59 15.70 -29.80
CA GLY A 156 5.67 17.01 -30.44
C GLY A 156 5.38 18.08 -29.40
N GLY A 157 6.42 18.81 -29.01
CA GLY A 157 6.40 19.75 -27.89
C GLY A 157 5.69 21.07 -28.17
N ALA A 158 5.45 21.81 -27.08
CA ALA A 158 5.36 23.26 -27.07
C ALA A 158 5.65 23.76 -25.63
N GLN A 159 6.89 24.22 -25.43
CA GLN A 159 7.30 25.46 -24.73
C GLN A 159 6.67 25.81 -23.37
N GLU A 160 7.42 25.49 -22.31
CA GLU A 160 8.13 26.43 -21.43
C GLU A 160 7.44 27.76 -21.06
N GLU A 161 7.05 27.89 -19.79
CA GLU A 161 7.24 29.14 -19.04
C GLU A 161 7.61 28.81 -17.58
N ILE A 162 8.76 29.36 -17.15
CA ILE A 162 9.41 29.16 -15.86
C ILE A 162 8.86 30.19 -14.87
N ILE A 163 8.31 29.73 -13.74
CA ILE A 163 8.17 30.51 -12.51
C ILE A 163 8.66 29.66 -11.33
N GLU A 164 9.62 30.21 -10.59
CA GLU A 164 10.34 29.67 -9.43
C GLU A 164 9.46 29.49 -8.15
N PRO A 165 9.98 28.88 -7.06
CA PRO A 165 9.27 27.84 -6.33
C PRO A 165 8.50 28.36 -5.11
N THR A 166 7.20 28.09 -5.06
CA THR A 166 6.45 28.00 -3.80
C THR A 166 6.11 26.55 -3.60
N VAL A 167 6.92 25.84 -2.79
CA VAL A 167 6.72 24.44 -2.39
C VAL A 167 5.25 24.10 -2.11
N PRO A 168 4.58 23.31 -2.96
CA PRO A 168 3.41 22.57 -2.56
C PRO A 168 3.89 21.15 -2.29
N TYR A 169 3.63 20.65 -1.08
CA TYR A 169 3.63 19.21 -0.83
C TYR A 169 2.69 18.57 -1.85
N SER A 170 3.24 18.07 -2.95
CA SER A 170 2.47 17.41 -3.99
C SER A 170 2.14 16.01 -3.49
N ASP A 171 0.95 15.92 -2.91
CA ASP A 171 0.15 14.70 -2.82
C ASP A 171 -0.08 14.20 -4.25
N ASP A 172 0.89 13.45 -4.78
CA ASP A 172 0.80 12.79 -6.09
C ASP A 172 0.02 11.48 -5.95
N SER A 173 -1.19 11.58 -5.38
CA SER A 173 -2.21 10.55 -5.40
C SER A 173 -2.98 10.62 -6.73
N ARG A 174 -2.26 10.48 -7.84
CA ARG A 174 -2.87 10.08 -9.12
C ARG A 174 -3.04 8.57 -9.09
N PRO A 175 -4.25 8.03 -9.32
CA PRO A 175 -4.45 6.59 -9.43
C PRO A 175 -3.99 6.14 -10.82
N ASN A 176 -2.68 6.12 -11.04
CA ASN A 176 -2.10 5.10 -11.86
C ASN A 176 -1.98 3.89 -10.95
N ASN A 177 -2.62 2.79 -11.30
CA ASN A 177 -2.40 1.50 -10.64
C ASN A 177 -0.96 0.97 -10.85
N ASP A 178 -0.09 1.79 -11.43
CA ASP A 178 1.35 1.58 -11.60
C ASP A 178 2.07 2.09 -10.36
N SER A 179 1.96 1.32 -9.29
CA SER A 179 2.96 1.38 -8.23
C SER A 179 4.18 0.57 -8.65
N PHE A 180 5.29 0.74 -7.94
CA PHE A 180 6.50 -0.04 -8.16
C PHE A 180 6.87 -0.80 -6.90
N ARG A 181 7.53 -1.93 -7.10
CA ARG A 181 8.34 -2.56 -6.06
C ARG A 181 9.77 -2.12 -6.26
N THR A 182 10.44 -1.83 -5.16
CA THR A 182 11.86 -1.52 -5.15
C THR A 182 12.60 -2.63 -4.42
N VAL A 183 13.70 -3.06 -5.00
CA VAL A 183 14.57 -4.11 -4.46
C VAL A 183 16.00 -3.61 -4.47
N CYS A 184 16.74 -3.93 -3.41
CA CYS A 184 18.17 -3.71 -3.36
C CYS A 184 18.86 -4.95 -3.89
N VAL A 185 19.66 -4.78 -4.94
CA VAL A 185 20.38 -5.87 -5.60
C VAL A 185 21.86 -5.74 -5.25
N ARG A 186 22.47 -6.85 -4.85
CA ARG A 186 23.90 -6.95 -4.59
C ARG A 186 24.64 -7.22 -5.90
N MET A 187 25.59 -6.35 -6.23
CA MET A 187 26.26 -6.35 -7.54
C MET A 187 27.36 -7.40 -7.69
N CYS A 188 27.67 -8.23 -6.69
CA CYS A 188 28.67 -9.30 -6.79
C CYS A 188 28.10 -10.70 -7.07
N ASP A 189 26.84 -10.98 -6.73
CA ASP A 189 26.17 -12.26 -7.02
C ASP A 189 24.69 -12.15 -7.47
N GLY A 190 24.20 -10.93 -7.70
CA GLY A 190 22.83 -10.67 -8.12
C GLY A 190 21.77 -10.98 -7.05
N PHE A 191 22.14 -11.27 -5.79
CA PHE A 191 21.14 -11.46 -4.74
C PHE A 191 20.33 -10.17 -4.54
N PHE A 192 19.02 -10.30 -4.25
CA PHE A 192 18.17 -9.13 -4.03
C PHE A 192 17.23 -9.29 -2.83
N TYR A 193 16.89 -8.17 -2.21
CA TYR A 193 15.90 -8.09 -1.13
C TYR A 193 15.01 -6.85 -1.28
N PRO A 194 13.75 -6.90 -0.84
CA PRO A 194 12.81 -5.79 -1.00
C PRO A 194 13.15 -4.60 -0.11
N ILE A 195 13.01 -3.39 -0.67
CA ILE A 195 13.03 -2.11 0.07
C ILE A 195 11.59 -1.63 0.29
N SER A 196 10.83 -1.46 -0.80
CA SER A 196 9.41 -1.08 -0.77
C SER A 196 8.54 -2.04 -1.57
N TYR A 197 7.42 -2.46 -0.99
CA TYR A 197 6.45 -3.36 -1.62
C TYR A 197 5.45 -2.65 -2.55
N SER A 198 5.31 -1.33 -2.39
CA SER A 198 4.48 -0.44 -3.20
C SER A 198 4.99 0.98 -2.99
N THR A 199 5.44 1.63 -4.05
CA THR A 199 5.94 3.00 -4.01
C THR A 199 5.79 3.69 -5.36
N THR A 200 6.08 4.99 -5.40
CA THR A 200 6.07 5.83 -6.60
C THR A 200 7.49 6.22 -6.99
N PRO A 201 7.74 6.60 -8.26
CA PRO A 201 9.06 7.04 -8.71
C PRO A 201 9.68 8.17 -7.87
N SER A 202 8.85 9.06 -7.31
CA SER A 202 9.29 10.13 -6.41
C SER A 202 10.05 9.66 -5.16
N ASN A 203 9.85 8.41 -4.73
CA ASN A 203 10.52 7.83 -3.57
C ASN A 203 11.77 7.00 -3.93
N PHE A 204 12.08 6.80 -5.21
CA PHE A 204 13.19 5.92 -5.62
C PHE A 204 14.54 6.38 -5.08
N ALA A 205 14.78 7.70 -5.03
CA ALA A 205 16.03 8.24 -4.47
C ALA A 205 16.18 7.89 -2.97
N ARG A 206 15.09 7.96 -2.20
CA ARG A 206 15.08 7.56 -0.79
C ARG A 206 15.32 6.06 -0.64
N ASP A 207 14.65 5.25 -1.44
CA ASP A 207 14.80 3.80 -1.42
C ASP A 207 16.23 3.38 -1.83
N ALA A 208 16.86 4.09 -2.77
CA ALA A 208 18.24 3.87 -3.17
C ALA A 208 19.22 4.17 -2.02
N ALA A 209 19.00 5.26 -1.29
CA ALA A 209 19.78 5.57 -0.09
C ALA A 209 19.64 4.47 0.98
N ILE A 210 18.43 3.96 1.22
CA ILE A 210 18.19 2.85 2.15
C ILE A 210 18.90 1.57 1.68
N CYS A 211 18.83 1.25 0.37
CA CYS A 211 19.56 0.12 -0.21
C CYS A 211 21.06 0.19 0.09
N GLN A 212 21.69 1.35 -0.16
CA GLN A 212 23.11 1.56 0.11
C GLN A 212 23.45 1.46 1.61
N GLN A 213 22.63 2.09 2.47
CA GLN A 213 22.85 2.08 3.92
C GLN A 213 22.70 0.69 4.54
N THR A 214 21.79 -0.13 4.01
CA THR A 214 21.53 -1.49 4.51
C THR A 214 22.48 -2.55 3.93
N CYS A 215 23.29 -2.20 2.93
CA CYS A 215 24.29 -3.08 2.33
C CYS A 215 25.71 -2.48 2.30
N PRO A 216 26.32 -2.14 3.45
CA PRO A 216 27.63 -1.50 3.49
C PRO A 216 28.81 -2.42 3.13
N GLY A 217 28.64 -3.75 3.19
CA GLY A 217 29.71 -4.72 2.97
C GLY A 217 30.10 -4.96 1.50
N THR A 218 29.34 -4.42 0.54
CA THR A 218 29.54 -4.66 -0.90
C THR A 218 28.79 -3.61 -1.71
N GLN A 219 29.11 -3.48 -2.99
CA GLN A 219 28.30 -2.65 -3.90
C GLN A 219 26.89 -3.23 -4.06
N ALA A 220 25.89 -2.37 -3.88
CA ALA A 220 24.50 -2.66 -4.12
C ALA A 220 23.83 -1.49 -4.84
N ASP A 221 22.82 -1.79 -5.64
CA ASP A 221 22.07 -0.81 -6.42
C ASP A 221 20.56 -1.09 -6.34
N LEU A 222 19.77 -0.03 -6.48
CA LEU A 222 18.31 -0.14 -6.42
C LEU A 222 17.78 -0.52 -7.80
N PHE A 223 17.00 -1.61 -7.84
CA PHE A 223 16.22 -1.99 -9.01
C PHE A 223 14.74 -1.84 -8.72
N THR A 224 13.96 -1.55 -9.76
CA THR A 224 12.52 -1.32 -9.66
C THR A 224 11.79 -2.12 -10.72
N TYR A 225 10.59 -2.59 -10.40
CA TYR A 225 9.70 -3.25 -11.36
C TYR A 225 8.22 -2.93 -11.08
N PRO A 226 7.33 -3.06 -12.07
CA PRO A 226 5.92 -2.72 -11.93
C PRO A 226 5.20 -3.56 -10.85
N ASN A 227 4.28 -2.92 -10.13
CA ASN A 227 3.40 -3.56 -9.17
C ASN A 227 1.95 -3.05 -9.39
N PRO A 228 0.99 -3.94 -9.64
CA PRO A 228 1.06 -5.41 -9.53
C PRO A 228 1.65 -6.11 -10.76
N GLY A 229 1.98 -7.40 -10.60
CA GLY A 229 2.23 -8.33 -11.71
C GLY A 229 3.64 -8.35 -12.29
N GLY A 230 4.52 -7.44 -11.91
CA GLY A 230 5.92 -7.48 -12.32
C GLY A 230 6.80 -8.36 -11.43
N ASP A 231 7.98 -8.69 -11.94
CA ASP A 231 9.01 -9.48 -11.25
C ASP A 231 10.43 -9.05 -11.65
N MET A 232 11.45 -9.76 -11.13
CA MET A 232 12.86 -9.43 -11.35
C MET A 232 13.34 -9.52 -12.80
N HIS A 233 12.67 -10.27 -13.68
CA HIS A 233 13.01 -10.28 -15.12
C HIS A 233 12.70 -8.95 -15.79
N GLN A 234 11.80 -8.17 -15.21
CA GLN A 234 11.41 -6.84 -15.67
C GLN A 234 12.07 -5.72 -14.87
N ALA A 235 12.92 -6.07 -13.89
CA ALA A 235 13.53 -5.09 -13.02
C ALA A 235 14.64 -4.31 -13.73
N ALA A 236 14.70 -3.01 -13.48
CA ALA A 236 15.76 -2.13 -13.98
C ALA A 236 16.21 -1.14 -12.91
N ASN A 237 17.48 -0.75 -12.95
CA ASN A 237 18.02 0.30 -12.09
C ASN A 237 17.70 1.70 -12.62
N MET A 238 18.16 2.73 -11.91
CA MET A 238 17.93 4.13 -12.27
C MET A 238 18.58 4.53 -13.61
N ASN A 239 19.56 3.77 -14.09
CA ASN A 239 20.22 3.95 -15.39
C ASN A 239 19.55 3.15 -16.52
N ALA A 240 18.37 2.55 -16.25
CA ALA A 240 17.64 1.67 -17.16
C ALA A 240 18.39 0.39 -17.55
N GLU A 241 19.37 -0.05 -16.77
CA GLU A 241 20.01 -1.35 -16.93
C GLU A 241 19.08 -2.44 -16.39
N SER A 242 18.75 -3.43 -17.22
CA SER A 242 17.95 -4.57 -16.79
C SER A 242 18.74 -5.48 -15.85
N TYR A 243 18.09 -5.94 -14.78
CA TYR A 243 18.65 -6.91 -13.86
C TYR A 243 19.10 -8.19 -14.59
N THR A 244 18.38 -8.62 -15.62
CA THR A 244 18.73 -9.81 -16.41
C THR A 244 19.98 -9.65 -17.27
N ASN A 245 20.43 -8.41 -17.52
CA ASN A 245 21.64 -8.11 -18.26
C ASN A 245 22.89 -8.06 -17.38
N LEU A 246 22.75 -8.09 -16.05
CA LEU A 246 23.89 -8.17 -15.15
C LEU A 246 24.64 -9.49 -15.37
N GLU A 247 25.97 -9.43 -15.40
CA GLU A 247 26.83 -10.61 -15.56
C GLU A 247 26.53 -11.71 -14.53
N ASN A 248 26.12 -11.30 -13.34
CA ASN A 248 25.82 -12.15 -12.19
C ASN A 248 24.32 -12.25 -11.86
N ALA A 249 23.44 -11.89 -12.79
CA ALA A 249 22.00 -12.03 -12.61
C ALA A 249 21.65 -13.45 -12.14
N PHE A 250 20.91 -13.54 -11.03
CA PHE A 250 20.47 -14.80 -10.41
C PHE A 250 21.59 -15.79 -10.01
N ARG A 251 22.85 -15.36 -9.95
CA ARG A 251 23.98 -16.23 -9.60
C ARG A 251 23.84 -16.83 -8.20
N TYR A 252 23.32 -16.05 -7.25
CA TYR A 252 23.02 -16.50 -5.87
C TYR A 252 22.11 -17.75 -5.78
N GLN A 253 21.35 -18.07 -6.83
CA GLN A 253 20.51 -19.27 -6.87
C GLN A 253 21.30 -20.54 -7.19
N LYS A 254 22.46 -20.38 -7.85
CA LYS A 254 23.30 -21.49 -8.34
C LYS A 254 24.47 -21.76 -7.41
N GLU A 255 25.05 -20.72 -6.83
CA GLU A 255 26.21 -20.85 -5.95
C GLU A 255 26.28 -19.76 -4.88
N PHE A 256 27.02 -20.05 -3.82
CA PHE A 256 27.31 -19.09 -2.76
C PHE A 256 28.68 -18.44 -3.00
N VAL A 257 28.70 -17.12 -3.21
CA VAL A 257 29.93 -16.34 -3.38
C VAL A 257 30.45 -15.87 -2.02
N LYS A 258 31.54 -16.48 -1.56
CA LYS A 258 32.04 -16.37 -0.17
C LYS A 258 32.29 -14.93 0.32
N ASP A 259 32.77 -14.05 -0.56
CA ASP A 259 33.14 -12.67 -0.22
C ASP A 259 32.08 -11.64 -0.63
N CYS A 260 30.85 -12.09 -0.87
CA CYS A 260 29.74 -11.27 -1.35
C CYS A 260 28.65 -11.19 -0.28
N SER A 261 28.73 -10.19 0.61
CA SER A 261 27.81 -10.01 1.73
C SER A 261 27.54 -8.53 2.02
N CYS A 262 26.30 -8.19 2.38
CA CYS A 262 25.94 -6.85 2.86
C CYS A 262 26.52 -6.55 4.25
N LYS A 263 26.82 -7.58 5.03
CA LYS A 263 27.50 -7.46 6.32
C LYS A 263 29.02 -7.48 6.10
N PRO A 264 29.77 -6.43 6.48
CA PRO A 264 31.22 -6.43 6.41
C PRO A 264 31.85 -7.59 7.19
N ALA A 265 32.95 -8.13 6.66
CA ALA A 265 33.70 -9.17 7.34
C ALA A 265 34.27 -8.66 8.68
N GLY A 266 34.18 -9.48 9.73
CA GLY A 266 34.72 -9.15 11.05
C GLY A 266 33.92 -8.13 11.89
N GLN A 267 32.83 -7.56 11.37
CA GLN A 267 31.97 -6.62 12.11
C GLN A 267 30.63 -7.27 12.53
N THR A 268 30.00 -6.77 13.59
CA THR A 268 28.59 -7.06 13.89
C THR A 268 27.66 -6.18 13.05
N TRP A 269 26.38 -6.51 12.96
CA TRP A 269 25.41 -5.63 12.28
C TRP A 269 25.23 -4.28 12.99
N ALA A 270 25.33 -4.27 14.32
CA ALA A 270 25.30 -3.04 15.10
C ALA A 270 26.47 -2.12 14.71
N GLN A 271 27.68 -2.66 14.57
CA GLN A 271 28.86 -1.90 14.12
C GLN A 271 28.76 -1.46 12.66
N ALA A 272 28.21 -2.31 11.78
CA ALA A 272 28.08 -1.98 10.37
C ALA A 272 27.06 -0.87 10.10
N LEU A 273 26.03 -0.76 10.94
CA LEU A 273 24.93 0.19 10.80
C LEU A 273 25.03 1.39 11.76
N SER A 274 25.98 1.40 12.71
CA SER A 274 26.13 2.47 13.72
C SER A 274 26.46 3.84 13.13
N ASN A 275 26.96 3.89 11.89
CA ASN A 275 27.26 5.14 11.19
C ASN A 275 26.01 5.78 10.57
N GLY A 276 24.90 5.04 10.47
CA GLY A 276 23.60 5.59 10.09
C GLY A 276 22.95 6.23 11.31
N GLN A 277 22.79 7.55 11.30
CA GLN A 277 21.88 8.20 12.23
C GLN A 277 20.48 7.65 11.97
N ASP A 278 19.88 6.96 12.95
CA ASP A 278 18.49 6.56 12.86
C ASP A 278 17.62 7.81 13.08
N PRO A 279 16.99 8.36 12.03
CA PRO A 279 16.22 9.60 12.13
C PRO A 279 14.91 9.40 12.91
N THR A 280 14.59 8.17 13.31
CA THR A 280 13.41 7.86 14.11
C THR A 280 13.65 8.02 15.61
N ILE A 281 14.91 8.05 16.06
CA ILE A 281 15.26 8.22 17.46
C ILE A 281 14.98 9.66 17.91
N ARG A 282 14.19 9.79 18.97
CA ARG A 282 13.83 11.06 19.60
C ARG A 282 14.42 11.17 21.01
N GLU A 283 14.48 12.39 21.51
CA GLU A 283 14.86 12.65 22.90
C GLU A 283 13.89 11.93 23.85
N GLY A 284 14.41 11.02 24.68
CA GLY A 284 13.64 10.18 25.60
C GLY A 284 13.51 8.71 25.16
N ASP A 285 13.92 8.35 23.94
CA ASP A 285 13.95 6.95 23.52
C ASP A 285 15.05 6.17 24.24
N ILE A 286 14.73 4.95 24.67
CA ILE A 286 15.71 4.04 25.28
C ILE A 286 16.43 3.30 24.15
N VAL A 287 17.64 3.75 23.84
CA VAL A 287 18.53 3.03 22.93
C VAL A 287 19.27 1.96 23.72
N ILE A 288 19.07 0.69 23.35
CA ILE A 288 19.81 -0.44 23.92
C ILE A 288 20.97 -0.77 22.98
N ASP A 289 22.13 -0.23 23.28
CA ASP A 289 23.40 -0.64 22.64
C ASP A 289 23.95 -1.92 23.27
N GLU A 290 25.09 -2.39 22.76
CA GLU A 290 25.70 -3.65 23.20
C GLU A 290 26.13 -3.61 24.68
N ASP A 291 26.59 -2.46 25.17
CA ASP A 291 27.01 -2.28 26.57
C ASP A 291 25.81 -2.23 27.50
N ARG A 292 24.74 -1.50 27.11
CA ARG A 292 23.46 -1.43 27.82
C ARG A 292 22.76 -2.79 27.85
N ALA A 293 22.80 -3.55 26.76
CA ALA A 293 22.26 -4.91 26.71
C ALA A 293 22.99 -5.84 27.68
N ARG A 294 24.34 -5.74 27.76
CA ARG A 294 25.14 -6.51 28.73
C ARG A 294 24.82 -6.11 30.17
N GLU A 295 24.69 -4.81 30.45
CA GLU A 295 24.30 -4.29 31.77
C GLU A 295 22.93 -4.84 32.19
N MET A 296 21.94 -4.78 31.31
CA MET A 296 20.58 -5.25 31.56
C MET A 296 20.47 -6.78 31.67
N SER A 297 21.39 -7.51 31.05
CA SER A 297 21.43 -8.98 31.08
C SER A 297 22.26 -9.52 32.25
N ALA A 298 23.02 -8.67 32.94
CA ALA A 298 23.79 -9.08 34.10
C ALA A 298 22.85 -9.45 35.26
N PRO A 299 23.15 -10.53 36.02
CA PRO A 299 22.36 -10.87 37.19
C PRO A 299 22.38 -9.72 38.20
N LYS A 300 21.20 -9.34 38.70
CA LYS A 300 21.07 -8.30 39.73
C LYS A 300 21.95 -8.68 40.91
N LYS A 301 22.95 -7.86 41.22
CA LYS A 301 23.77 -8.06 42.44
C LYS A 301 22.80 -8.11 43.63
N PRO A 302 22.92 -9.11 44.52
CA PRO A 302 22.10 -9.13 45.73
C PRO A 302 22.34 -7.83 46.50
N ASP A 303 21.24 -7.18 46.92
CA ASP A 303 21.29 -5.94 47.71
C ASP A 303 22.23 -6.16 48.91
N GLN A 304 23.37 -5.48 48.90
CA GLN A 304 24.18 -5.40 50.10
C GLN A 304 23.47 -4.41 51.04
N PRO A 305 23.08 -4.83 52.26
CA PRO A 305 22.48 -3.93 53.21
C PRO A 305 23.46 -2.78 53.48
N GLN A 306 22.99 -1.55 53.27
CA GLN A 306 23.71 -0.33 53.62
C GLN A 306 24.14 -0.44 55.09
N GLN A 307 25.43 -0.64 55.31
CA GLN A 307 26.03 -0.45 56.62
C GLN A 307 25.96 1.05 56.91
N SER A 308 24.98 1.43 57.73
CA SER A 308 24.99 2.69 58.46
C SER A 308 26.27 2.73 59.29
N GLN A 309 27.21 3.61 58.88
CA GLN A 309 28.39 3.93 59.66
C GLN A 309 27.98 4.66 60.96
N PRO A 310 28.68 4.39 62.08
CA PRO A 310 28.39 4.95 63.40
C PRO A 310 28.61 6.46 63.51
#